data_AF-W2JWS9-F1
#
_entry.id   AF-W2JWS9-F1
#
_cell.length_a   1.000
_cell.length_b   1.000
_cell.length_c   1.000
_cell.angle_alpha   90.00
_cell.angle_beta   90.00
_cell.angle_gamma   90.00
#
_symmetry.space_group_name_H-M   'P 1'
#
loop_
_entity.id
_entity.type
_entity.pdbx_description
1 polymer ?
#
loop_
_entity_poly.entity_id
_entity_poly.type
_entity_poly.pdbx_seq_one_letter_code
_entity_poly.pdbx_strand_id
1 'polypeptide(L)'
;MRDATVASTGTLLPWVSQKASSRYAWLGWDIMGNLLFSFCESNETRRYTDLNPISEETLTAIMEAVTKAVKKAIGDEMSENFGLVLDGWTHGTEHYLAFYACYETSAGLQLPLLSLAPVMDEPGD
;
A
#
# COMPACT_ATOMS: atom_id res chain seq x y z
N MET A 1 32.42 12.72 5.15
CA MET A 1 32.27 12.42 6.59
C MET A 1 31.72 13.69 7.22
N ARG A 2 30.43 13.76 7.53
CA ARG A 2 29.83 14.91 8.23
C ARG A 2 29.50 14.44 9.63
N ASP A 3 29.99 15.18 10.61
CA ASP A 3 29.99 14.82 12.02
C ASP A 3 28.59 14.60 12.57
N ALA A 4 28.47 13.50 13.30
CA ALA A 4 27.24 12.99 13.89
C ALA A 4 27.02 13.64 15.26
N THR A 5 25.93 14.41 15.39
CA THR A 5 25.32 14.61 16.70
C THR A 5 24.23 13.55 16.85
N VAL A 6 24.45 12.62 17.78
CA VAL A 6 23.51 11.54 18.11
C VAL A 6 22.21 12.18 18.61
N ALA A 7 21.15 12.09 17.80
CA ALA A 7 19.80 12.45 18.23
C ALA A 7 19.32 11.36 19.21
N SER A 8 19.18 11.77 20.48
CA SER A 8 18.80 10.98 21.66
C SER A 8 17.37 10.41 21.63
N THR A 9 16.72 10.32 20.47
CA THR A 9 15.28 10.06 20.34
C THR A 9 14.95 8.66 19.82
N GLY A 10 15.94 7.78 19.59
CA GLY A 10 15.73 6.43 19.05
C GLY A 10 15.05 6.41 17.68
N THR A 11 15.03 7.55 16.99
CA THR A 11 14.22 7.77 15.80
C THR A 11 15.12 7.81 14.57
N LEU A 12 14.84 6.96 13.58
CA LEU A 12 15.62 6.88 12.33
C LEU A 12 15.39 8.06 11.37
N LEU A 13 14.47 8.98 11.69
CA LEU A 13 14.12 10.13 10.84
C LEU A 13 15.32 10.95 10.32
N PRO A 14 16.39 11.22 11.11
CA PRO A 14 17.55 11.94 10.60
C PRO A 14 18.30 11.22 9.47
N TRP A 15 18.09 9.90 9.31
CA TRP A 15 18.77 9.06 8.31
C TRP A 15 17.89 8.77 7.09
N VAL A 16 16.60 9.13 7.14
CA VAL A 16 15.69 8.98 6.00
C VAL A 16 15.83 10.19 5.08
N SER A 17 16.06 9.95 3.79
CA SER A 17 16.12 11.04 2.82
C SER A 17 14.77 11.76 2.71
N GLN A 18 14.79 13.09 2.51
CA GLN A 18 13.56 13.87 2.31
C GLN A 18 12.69 13.33 1.17
N LYS A 19 13.33 12.80 0.12
CA LYS A 19 12.65 12.17 -1.02
C LYS A 19 11.87 10.91 -0.60
N ALA A 20 12.47 10.06 0.23
CA ALA A 20 11.80 8.87 0.75
C ALA A 20 10.62 9.25 1.66
N SER A 21 10.82 10.21 2.57
CA SER A 21 9.76 10.72 3.44
C SER A 21 8.59 11.31 2.65
N SER A 22 8.87 12.10 1.61
CA SER A 22 7.83 12.69 0.76
C SER A 22 7.01 11.63 0.03
N ARG A 23 7.67 10.59 -0.51
CA ARG A 23 6.99 9.47 -1.20
C ARG A 23 6.12 8.66 -0.25
N TYR A 24 6.63 8.36 0.95
CA TYR A 24 5.86 7.67 1.98
C TYR A 24 4.62 8.48 2.38
N ALA A 25 4.77 9.79 2.57
CA ALA A 25 3.65 10.68 2.89
C ALA A 25 2.59 10.73 1.78
N TRP A 26 3.00 10.79 0.51
CA TRP A 26 2.07 10.72 -0.63
C TRP A 26 1.28 9.41 -0.66
N LEU A 27 1.95 8.26 -0.55
CA LEU A 27 1.26 6.97 -0.49
C LEU A 27 0.29 6.89 0.69
N GLY A 28 0.72 7.32 1.87
CA GLY A 28 -0.11 7.32 3.06
C GLY A 28 -1.35 8.19 2.91
N TRP A 29 -1.21 9.37 2.30
CA TRP A 29 -2.33 10.27 2.06
C TRP A 29 -3.33 9.66 1.07
N ASP A 30 -2.86 9.19 -0.09
CA ASP A 30 -3.75 8.66 -1.12
C ASP A 30 -4.47 7.39 -0.66
N ILE A 31 -3.75 6.45 0.00
CA ILE A 31 -4.34 5.20 0.51
C ILE A 31 -5.36 5.50 1.61
N MET A 32 -4.99 6.26 2.64
CA MET A 32 -5.85 6.47 3.81
C MET A 32 -7.02 7.41 3.49
N GLY A 33 -6.82 8.32 2.54
CA GLY A 33 -7.86 9.22 2.03
C GLY A 33 -8.75 8.58 0.97
N ASN A 34 -8.44 7.36 0.50
CA ASN A 34 -9.10 6.72 -0.64
C ASN A 34 -9.20 7.67 -1.85
N LEU A 35 -8.08 8.32 -2.20
CA LEU A 35 -8.00 9.32 -3.26
C LEU A 35 -7.48 8.70 -4.56
N LEU A 36 -7.84 9.32 -5.68
CA LEU A 36 -7.27 8.97 -6.99
C LEU A 36 -5.78 9.33 -7.05
N PHE A 37 -4.95 8.53 -7.73
CA PHE A 37 -3.51 8.85 -7.86
C PHE A 37 -3.24 10.17 -8.60
N SER A 38 -4.16 10.61 -9.46
CA SER A 38 -4.11 11.93 -10.10
C SER A 38 -4.23 13.09 -9.11
N PHE A 39 -4.66 12.84 -7.86
CA PHE A 39 -4.77 13.83 -6.80
C PHE A 39 -3.44 14.57 -6.54
N CYS A 40 -2.31 13.86 -6.62
CA CYS A 40 -0.99 14.44 -6.40
C CYS A 40 -0.59 15.48 -7.47
N GLU A 41 -1.27 15.47 -8.62
CA GLU A 41 -1.04 16.41 -9.73
C GLU A 41 -1.97 17.61 -9.74
N SER A 42 -3.05 17.60 -8.94
CA SER A 42 -3.98 18.74 -8.84
C SER A 42 -3.26 20.02 -8.43
N ASN A 43 -3.59 21.12 -9.11
CA ASN A 43 -3.08 22.44 -8.80
C ASN A 43 -3.43 22.88 -7.37
N GLU A 44 -4.65 22.56 -6.93
CA GLU A 44 -5.15 22.85 -5.58
C GLU A 44 -4.34 22.06 -4.56
N THR A 45 -4.15 20.75 -4.76
CA THR A 45 -3.35 19.92 -3.85
C THR A 45 -1.92 20.44 -3.75
N ARG A 46 -1.28 20.73 -4.89
CA ARG A 46 0.08 21.28 -4.95
C ARG A 46 0.21 22.65 -4.28
N ARG A 47 -0.87 23.45 -4.27
CA ARG A 47 -0.90 24.75 -3.61
C ARG A 47 -0.93 24.64 -2.08
N TYR A 48 -1.53 23.59 -1.54
CA TYR A 48 -1.77 23.44 -0.10
C TYR A 48 -0.89 22.39 0.60
N THR A 49 -0.04 21.68 -0.14
CA THR A 49 0.88 20.68 0.40
C THR A 49 2.32 21.18 0.46
N ASP A 50 3.04 20.79 1.50
CA ASP A 50 4.51 20.97 1.61
C ASP A 50 5.29 19.77 1.06
N LEU A 51 4.59 18.74 0.55
CA LEU A 51 5.24 17.58 -0.04
C LEU A 51 5.87 17.93 -1.39
N ASN A 52 7.05 17.37 -1.65
CA ASN A 52 7.69 17.52 -2.95
C ASN A 52 6.75 17.01 -4.07
N PRO A 53 6.53 17.78 -5.15
CA PRO A 53 5.67 17.36 -6.25
C PRO A 53 6.08 16.01 -6.81
N ILE A 54 5.08 15.19 -7.13
CA ILE A 54 5.22 13.89 -7.77
C ILE A 54 4.22 13.80 -8.93
N SER A 55 4.52 12.97 -9.92
CA SER A 55 3.56 12.65 -10.98
C SER A 55 2.72 11.43 -10.59
N GLU A 56 1.52 11.35 -11.15
CA GLU A 56 0.64 10.18 -11.01
C GLU A 56 1.39 8.91 -11.45
N GLU A 57 2.06 8.96 -12.60
CA GLU A 57 2.87 7.86 -13.12
C GLU A 57 3.93 7.38 -12.11
N THR A 58 4.65 8.32 -11.48
CA THR A 58 5.69 7.98 -10.51
C THR A 58 5.07 7.38 -9.25
N LEU A 59 3.93 7.92 -8.80
CA LEU A 59 3.25 7.43 -7.60
C LEU A 59 2.67 6.03 -7.81
N THR A 60 2.08 5.77 -8.98
CA THR A 60 1.61 4.45 -9.41
C THR A 60 2.76 3.44 -9.43
N ALA A 61 3.89 3.77 -10.05
CA ALA A 61 5.05 2.87 -10.08
C ALA A 61 5.60 2.56 -8.67
N ILE A 62 5.55 3.54 -7.76
CA ILE A 62 5.91 3.33 -6.35
C ILE A 62 4.89 2.39 -5.68
N MET A 63 3.59 2.58 -5.92
CA MET A 63 2.54 1.72 -5.36
C MET A 63 2.70 0.26 -5.83
N GLU A 64 3.02 0.03 -7.10
CA GLU A 64 3.30 -1.30 -7.63
C GLU A 64 4.52 -1.92 -6.94
N ALA A 65 5.59 -1.15 -6.76
CA ALA A 65 6.79 -1.61 -6.07
C ALA A 65 6.51 -1.94 -4.60
N VAL A 66 5.72 -1.13 -3.91
CA VAL A 66 5.28 -1.38 -2.52
C VAL A 66 4.39 -2.61 -2.46
N THR A 67 3.44 -2.77 -3.37
CA THR A 67 2.58 -3.94 -3.45
C THR A 67 3.41 -5.22 -3.60
N LYS A 68 4.42 -5.21 -4.48
CA LYS A 68 5.34 -6.34 -4.63
C LYS A 68 6.14 -6.62 -3.35
N ALA A 69 6.65 -5.58 -2.69
CA ALA A 69 7.39 -5.73 -1.44
C ALA A 69 6.51 -6.28 -0.31
N VAL A 70 5.26 -5.81 -0.18
CA VAL A 70 4.28 -6.29 0.80
C VAL A 70 3.91 -7.74 0.54
N LYS A 71 3.61 -8.11 -0.72
CA LYS A 71 3.34 -9.50 -1.09
C LYS A 71 4.51 -10.42 -0.76
N LYS A 72 5.74 -9.97 -1.02
CA LYS A 72 6.94 -10.72 -0.63
C LYS A 72 7.04 -10.86 0.89
N ALA A 73 6.83 -9.78 1.65
CA ALA A 73 6.90 -9.81 3.11
C ALA A 73 5.85 -10.76 3.71
N ILE A 74 4.62 -10.76 3.20
CA ILE A 74 3.59 -11.73 3.59
C ILE A 74 4.07 -13.16 3.27
N GLY A 75 4.61 -13.39 2.07
CA GLY A 75 5.12 -14.70 1.68
C GLY A 75 6.33 -15.18 2.51
N ASP A 76 7.19 -14.27 2.95
CA ASP A 76 8.33 -14.58 3.82
C ASP A 76 7.90 -14.89 5.27
N GLU A 77 6.80 -14.27 5.75
CA GLU A 77 6.23 -14.50 7.08
C GLU A 77 5.37 -15.76 7.14
N MET A 78 4.62 -16.03 6.07
CA MET A 78 3.69 -17.14 5.97
C MET A 78 4.42 -18.48 5.85
N SER A 79 3.99 -19.47 6.63
CA SER A 79 4.54 -20.83 6.55
C SER A 79 4.01 -21.59 5.32
N GLU A 80 4.61 -22.74 4.99
CA GLU A 80 4.10 -23.61 3.92
C GLU A 80 2.66 -24.09 4.17
N ASN A 81 2.21 -24.12 5.43
CA ASN A 81 0.85 -24.43 5.82
C ASN A 81 0.08 -23.15 6.10
N PHE A 82 -0.88 -22.83 5.24
CA PHE A 82 -1.78 -21.70 5.40
C PHE A 82 -3.17 -22.06 4.85
N GLY A 83 -4.19 -21.40 5.39
CA GLY A 83 -5.54 -21.42 4.83
C GLY A 83 -5.73 -20.30 3.81
N LEU A 84 -6.68 -20.50 2.90
CA LEU A 84 -7.20 -19.45 2.03
C LEU A 84 -8.64 -19.16 2.41
N VAL A 85 -8.96 -17.88 2.58
CA VAL A 85 -10.33 -17.41 2.81
C VAL A 85 -10.76 -16.64 1.57
N LEU A 86 -11.91 -17.04 1.01
CA LEU A 86 -12.55 -16.37 -0.10
C LEU A 86 -13.71 -15.56 0.47
N ASP A 87 -13.76 -14.27 0.13
CA ASP A 87 -14.86 -13.38 0.51
C ASP A 87 -15.42 -12.69 -0.73
N GLY A 88 -16.74 -12.63 -0.82
CA GLY A 88 -17.46 -12.09 -1.97
C GLY A 88 -18.24 -10.85 -1.59
N TRP A 89 -18.11 -9.78 -2.37
CA TRP A 89 -18.86 -8.54 -2.15
C TRP A 89 -19.45 -8.01 -3.46
N THR A 90 -20.71 -7.62 -3.44
CA THR A 90 -21.37 -6.88 -4.53
C THR A 90 -21.47 -5.39 -4.23
N HIS A 91 -21.04 -4.55 -5.18
CA HIS A 91 -21.29 -3.11 -5.17
C HIS A 91 -22.03 -2.71 -6.45
N GLY A 92 -23.31 -2.36 -6.32
CA GLY A 92 -24.15 -2.08 -7.49
C GLY A 92 -24.33 -3.34 -8.35
N THR A 93 -23.87 -3.29 -9.60
CA THR A 93 -23.90 -4.43 -10.54
C THR A 93 -22.59 -5.21 -10.57
N GLU A 94 -21.54 -4.72 -9.91
CA GLU A 94 -20.23 -5.37 -9.94
C GLU A 94 -20.07 -6.32 -8.76
N HIS A 95 -19.67 -7.55 -9.06
CA HIS A 95 -19.34 -8.58 -8.09
C HIS A 95 -17.82 -8.62 -7.92
N TYR A 96 -17.35 -8.71 -6.69
CA TYR A 96 -15.93 -8.76 -6.33
C TYR A 96 -15.64 -10.02 -5.55
N LEU A 97 -14.46 -10.59 -5.79
CA LEU A 97 -13.92 -11.71 -5.04
C LEU A 97 -12.58 -11.31 -4.44
N ALA A 98 -12.47 -11.47 -3.13
CA ALA A 98 -11.27 -11.24 -2.33
C ALA A 98 -10.67 -12.59 -1.90
N PHE A 99 -9.35 -12.69 -2.00
CA PHE A 99 -8.57 -13.81 -1.49
C PHE A 99 -7.71 -13.33 -0.33
N TYR A 100 -7.88 -13.94 0.84
CA TYR A 100 -7.04 -13.71 2.01
C TYR A 100 -6.21 -14.96 2.32
N ALA A 101 -4.99 -14.77 2.79
CA ALA A 101 -4.28 -15.84 3.49
C ALA A 101 -4.79 -15.91 4.93
N CYS A 102 -4.70 -17.08 5.54
CA CYS A 102 -5.08 -17.33 6.92
C CYS A 102 -4.00 -18.18 7.59
N TYR A 103 -3.24 -17.59 8.51
CA TYR A 103 -2.16 -18.28 9.20
C TYR A 103 -1.93 -17.69 10.60
N GLU A 104 -1.33 -18.45 11.50
CA GLU A 104 -0.99 -17.97 12.85
C GLU A 104 0.47 -17.55 12.92
N THR A 105 0.72 -16.40 13.57
CA THR A 105 2.06 -15.97 13.98
C THR A 105 2.13 -15.84 15.49
N SER A 106 3.31 -15.48 16.02
CA SER A 106 3.44 -15.14 17.44
C SER A 106 2.57 -13.94 17.88
N ALA A 107 2.12 -13.12 16.93
CA ALA A 107 1.19 -12.01 17.16
C ALA A 107 -0.29 -12.42 17.08
N GLY A 108 -0.59 -13.69 16.79
CA GLY A 108 -1.94 -14.23 16.61
C GLY A 108 -2.31 -14.48 15.16
N LEU A 109 -3.61 -14.67 14.90
CA LEU A 109 -4.16 -14.94 13.57
C LEU A 109 -3.92 -13.76 12.62
N GLN A 110 -3.34 -14.05 11.46
CA GLN A 110 -3.13 -13.11 10.36
C GLN A 110 -4.12 -13.42 9.23
N LEU A 111 -4.72 -12.36 8.69
CA LEU A 111 -5.66 -12.41 7.57
C LEU A 111 -5.30 -11.36 6.49
N PRO A 112 -4.09 -11.39 5.89
CA PRO A 112 -3.73 -10.41 4.88
C PRO A 112 -4.47 -10.66 3.55
N LEU A 113 -4.92 -9.57 2.92
CA LEU A 113 -5.50 -9.60 1.58
C LEU A 113 -4.40 -9.86 0.54
N LEU A 114 -4.56 -10.91 -0.27
CA LEU A 114 -3.63 -11.30 -1.33
C LEU A 114 -4.02 -10.68 -2.68
N SER A 115 -5.32 -10.68 -2.96
CA SER A 115 -5.90 -10.19 -4.21
C SER A 115 -7.36 -9.83 -4.03
N LEU A 116 -7.80 -8.81 -4.75
CA LEU A 116 -9.20 -8.43 -4.92
C LEU A 116 -9.40 -8.16 -6.41
N ALA A 117 -10.41 -8.77 -7.01
CA ALA A 117 -10.72 -8.56 -8.41
C ALA A 117 -12.23 -8.58 -8.64
N PRO A 118 -12.73 -7.83 -9.63
CA PRO A 118 -14.09 -8.00 -10.10
C PRO A 118 -14.23 -9.38 -10.75
N VAL A 119 -15.39 -10.00 -10.56
CA VAL A 119 -15.80 -11.23 -11.22
C VAL A 119 -16.35 -10.85 -12.58
N MET A 120 -15.78 -11.42 -13.63
CA MET A 120 -16.29 -11.24 -14.99
C MET A 120 -17.62 -11.98 -15.13
N ASP A 121 -18.66 -11.30 -15.60
CA ASP A 121 -19.90 -11.98 -16.00
C ASP A 121 -19.59 -12.91 -17.18
N GLU A 122 -20.09 -14.16 -17.11
CA GLU A 122 -20.07 -15.03 -18.28
C GLU A 122 -20.93 -14.39 -19.37
N PRO A 123 -20.45 -14.27 -20.62
CA PRO A 123 -21.28 -13.78 -21.71
C PRO A 123 -22.47 -14.74 -21.83
N GLY A 124 -23.68 -14.19 -21.71
CA GLY A 124 -24.91 -14.99 -21.71
C GLY A 124 -25.02 -15.89 -22.95
N ASP A 125 -25.42 -17.14 -22.72
CA ASP A 125 -25.73 -18.15 -23.76
C ASP A 125 -26.77 -17.67 -24.79
#